data_AF-A0A5E4LEB7-F1
#
_entry.id   AF-A0A5E4LEB7-F1
#
_cell.length_a   1.000
_cell.length_b   1.000
_cell.length_c   1.000
_cell.angle_alpha   90.00
_cell.angle_beta   90.00
_cell.angle_gamma   90.00
#
_symmetry.space_group_name_H-M   'P 1'
#
loop_
_entity.id
_entity.type
_entity.pdbx_description
1 polymer ?
#
loop_
_entity_poly.entity_id
_entity_poly.type
_entity_poly.pdbx_seq_one_letter_code
_entity_poly.pdbx_strand_id
1 'polypeptide(L)'
;MKKDEKHLNTRLTERPSRTGFPTSEEIRESSFKAMNAVQLDKRQKHARIRVKALNRLRARAFGEAIEAKLNLLSKQFQKIDTMNPFYLDLMGAIVDIARLKQNLAFLRSSSRLIKKLRYEAVKGVYGAGDDAGANRAVNGFIARSCSILKKLTKPLAQLKEDSKKMDYVPSIEFGVPTIVLSGFPNVGKSTILGRLTTAKPEVAPYAFTTKGINSGFMEVKYQRVQVLDTPGLLDRKITPEQESKGAQTNKTADDRQAPGVFGEVADENPVRQDIYRKRNEIERKSIAALNHLANIIVFVADTTINSGYELHEQVTLYRQIKEEFAGKKIIVALNKADLATPEEIEAAKKEFLEAGQGNAGADDIVLEGQGGEYMGQEGTGALMKRIEKAVPKA
;
A
#
# COMPACT_ATOMS: atom_id res chain seq x y z
N MET A 1 -19.49 -23.80 -26.19
CA MET A 1 -19.67 -22.76 -25.16
C MET A 1 -18.33 -22.25 -24.62
N LYS A 2 -17.51 -21.61 -25.46
CA LYS A 2 -16.19 -21.04 -25.08
C LYS A 2 -16.07 -19.58 -25.52
N LYS A 3 -17.04 -18.73 -25.17
CA LYS A 3 -17.01 -17.30 -25.55
C LYS A 3 -17.36 -16.29 -24.45
N ASP A 4 -17.72 -16.71 -23.24
CA ASP A 4 -18.23 -15.78 -22.22
C ASP A 4 -17.29 -15.51 -21.02
N GLU A 5 -16.03 -15.95 -21.05
CA GLU A 5 -15.06 -15.65 -19.97
C GLU A 5 -14.36 -14.28 -20.08
N LYS A 6 -14.61 -13.51 -21.14
CA LYS A 6 -13.91 -12.22 -21.35
C LYS A 6 -14.52 -11.02 -20.64
N HIS A 7 -15.64 -11.16 -19.92
CA HIS A 7 -16.37 -10.02 -19.34
C HIS A 7 -16.39 -9.92 -17.80
N LEU A 8 -15.70 -10.79 -17.05
CA LEU A 8 -15.63 -10.68 -15.57
C LEU A 8 -14.29 -10.14 -15.00
N ASN A 9 -13.34 -9.76 -15.84
CA ASN A 9 -12.01 -9.31 -15.39
C ASN A 9 -11.87 -7.78 -15.31
N THR A 10 -12.92 -7.05 -14.90
CA THR A 10 -12.69 -5.74 -14.25
C THR A 10 -12.24 -5.98 -12.83
N ARG A 11 -11.01 -6.50 -12.67
CA ARG A 11 -10.32 -6.51 -11.38
C ARG A 11 -10.29 -5.05 -10.92
N LEU A 12 -10.98 -4.74 -9.84
CA LEU A 12 -11.00 -3.43 -9.16
C LEU A 12 -9.63 -3.15 -8.53
N THR A 13 -8.59 -3.15 -9.36
CA THR A 13 -7.28 -2.69 -8.96
C THR A 13 -7.34 -1.17 -8.98
N GLU A 14 -7.32 -0.55 -7.80
CA GLU A 14 -7.31 0.90 -7.64
C GLU A 14 -5.92 1.52 -7.96
N ARG A 15 -5.00 0.73 -8.53
CA ARG A 15 -3.61 1.14 -8.76
C ARG A 15 -3.49 2.24 -9.81
N PRO A 16 -2.74 3.33 -9.54
CA PRO A 16 -2.36 4.31 -10.54
C PRO A 16 -1.58 3.68 -11.71
N SER A 17 -1.79 4.15 -12.95
CA SER A 17 -1.12 3.58 -14.13
C SER A 17 0.36 4.00 -14.28
N ARG A 18 1.18 3.08 -14.82
CA ARG A 18 2.66 3.14 -14.96
C ARG A 18 3.22 4.09 -16.03
N THR A 19 2.52 5.15 -16.43
CA THR A 19 3.10 6.09 -17.42
C THR A 19 4.21 6.91 -16.78
N GLY A 20 5.38 7.00 -17.43
CA GLY A 20 6.58 7.65 -16.90
C GLY A 20 6.31 9.06 -16.38
N PHE A 21 6.92 9.41 -15.24
CA PHE A 21 6.86 10.73 -14.62
C PHE A 21 7.94 11.63 -15.21
N PRO A 22 7.60 12.51 -16.19
CA PRO A 22 8.60 13.37 -16.80
C PRO A 22 9.02 14.47 -15.83
N THR A 23 10.28 14.88 -15.92
CA THR A 23 10.80 16.06 -15.26
C THR A 23 10.24 17.33 -15.91
N SER A 24 10.34 18.46 -15.20
CA SER A 24 9.99 19.78 -15.77
C SER A 24 10.76 20.09 -17.05
N GLU A 25 12.02 19.64 -17.14
CA GLU A 25 12.88 19.84 -18.31
C GLU A 25 12.42 18.98 -19.50
N GLU A 26 12.08 17.72 -19.28
CA GLU A 26 11.53 16.84 -20.33
C GLU A 26 10.16 17.33 -20.84
N ILE A 27 9.33 17.90 -19.96
CA ILE A 27 8.09 18.58 -20.36
C ILE A 27 8.44 19.78 -21.25
N ARG A 28 9.38 20.62 -20.81
CA ARG A 28 9.82 21.81 -21.55
C ARG A 28 10.33 21.45 -22.94
N GLU A 29 11.29 20.53 -23.05
CA GLU A 29 11.90 20.09 -24.30
C GLU A 29 10.87 19.53 -25.28
N SER A 30 9.99 18.66 -24.80
CA SER A 30 8.93 18.11 -25.64
C SER A 30 7.95 19.18 -26.16
N SER A 31 7.73 20.24 -25.39
CA SER A 31 6.83 21.34 -25.76
C SER A 31 7.48 22.23 -26.81
N PHE A 32 8.79 22.48 -26.70
CA PHE A 32 9.56 23.13 -27.76
C PHE A 32 9.60 22.28 -29.03
N LYS A 33 9.76 20.96 -28.91
CA LYS A 33 9.69 20.04 -30.07
C LYS A 33 8.34 20.13 -30.77
N ALA A 34 7.24 20.09 -30.02
CA ALA A 34 5.88 20.24 -30.58
C ALA A 34 5.69 21.60 -31.27
N MET A 35 6.19 22.68 -30.67
CA MET A 35 6.14 24.02 -31.25
C MET A 35 6.95 24.14 -32.55
N ASN A 36 8.16 23.59 -32.59
CA ASN A 36 9.06 23.68 -33.74
C ASN A 36 8.61 22.82 -34.92
N ALA A 37 7.83 21.76 -34.66
CA ALA A 37 7.24 20.93 -35.70
C ALA A 37 6.07 21.60 -36.45
N VAL A 38 5.54 22.73 -35.93
CA VAL A 38 4.44 23.46 -36.56
C VAL A 38 4.91 24.09 -37.88
N GLN A 39 4.21 23.72 -38.96
CA GLN A 39 4.39 24.31 -40.29
C GLN A 39 3.08 24.94 -40.78
N LEU A 40 3.19 25.97 -41.62
CA LEU A 40 2.04 26.56 -42.31
C LEU A 40 1.81 25.88 -43.65
N ASP A 41 0.55 25.77 -44.05
CA ASP A 41 0.19 25.42 -45.42
C ASP A 41 0.72 26.50 -46.39
N LYS A 42 1.39 26.04 -47.46
CA LYS A 42 2.08 26.87 -48.46
C LYS A 42 1.12 27.77 -49.25
N ARG A 43 -0.19 27.51 -49.20
CA ARG A 43 -1.24 28.21 -49.98
C ARG A 43 -1.61 29.62 -49.46
N GLN A 44 -1.14 30.04 -48.28
CA GLN A 44 -1.44 31.38 -47.75
C GLN A 44 -0.62 32.48 -48.45
N LYS A 45 -1.31 33.44 -49.11
CA LYS A 45 -0.69 34.42 -50.03
C LYS A 45 0.05 35.61 -49.38
N HIS A 46 -0.33 36.07 -48.18
CA HIS A 46 0.26 37.28 -47.56
C HIS A 46 1.22 36.99 -46.41
N ALA A 47 2.45 37.55 -46.47
CA ALA A 47 3.50 37.34 -45.48
C ALA A 47 3.09 37.70 -44.03
N ARG A 48 2.40 38.84 -43.83
CA ARG A 48 1.89 39.26 -42.51
C ARG A 48 0.84 38.30 -41.93
N ILE A 49 -0.05 37.78 -42.78
CA ILE A 49 -1.06 36.79 -42.37
C ILE A 49 -0.38 35.49 -41.96
N ARG A 50 0.70 35.10 -42.68
CA ARG A 50 1.50 33.92 -42.35
C ARG A 50 2.20 34.07 -41.00
N VAL A 51 2.88 35.17 -40.71
CA VAL A 51 3.60 35.34 -39.42
C VAL A 51 2.65 35.26 -38.24
N LYS A 52 1.50 35.93 -38.31
CA LYS A 52 0.46 35.84 -37.26
C LYS A 52 -0.13 34.42 -37.15
N ALA A 53 -0.42 33.76 -38.26
CA ALA A 53 -0.93 32.40 -38.27
C ALA A 53 0.07 31.41 -37.65
N LEU A 54 1.35 31.49 -38.01
CA LEU A 54 2.41 30.63 -37.46
C LEU A 54 2.55 30.83 -35.96
N ASN A 55 2.61 32.08 -35.49
CA ASN A 55 2.72 32.40 -34.07
C ASN A 55 1.56 31.87 -33.24
N ARG A 56 0.32 31.95 -33.78
CA ARG A 56 -0.85 31.34 -33.12
C ARG A 56 -0.72 29.83 -32.99
N LEU A 57 -0.30 29.14 -34.06
CA LEU A 57 -0.15 27.70 -34.05
C LEU A 57 0.98 27.26 -33.11
N ARG A 58 2.10 27.98 -33.08
CA ARG A 58 3.21 27.76 -32.14
C ARG A 58 2.76 27.90 -30.69
N ALA A 59 2.05 28.98 -30.35
CA ALA A 59 1.53 29.19 -29.00
C ALA A 59 0.55 28.07 -28.59
N ARG A 60 -0.31 27.61 -29.51
CA ARG A 60 -1.20 26.47 -29.27
C ARG A 60 -0.42 25.19 -29.02
N ALA A 61 0.42 24.77 -29.96
CA ALA A 61 1.17 23.53 -29.88
C ALA A 61 2.04 23.46 -28.61
N PHE A 62 2.73 24.56 -28.26
CA PHE A 62 3.52 24.63 -27.04
C PHE A 62 2.68 24.46 -25.78
N GLY A 63 1.57 25.22 -25.64
CA GLY A 63 0.73 25.16 -24.45
C GLY A 63 -0.03 23.85 -24.31
N GLU A 64 -0.57 23.32 -25.41
CA GLU A 64 -1.30 22.04 -25.44
C GLU A 64 -0.39 20.87 -25.06
N ALA A 65 0.87 20.87 -25.50
CA ALA A 65 1.85 19.85 -25.11
C ALA A 65 2.09 19.82 -23.59
N ILE A 66 2.21 20.99 -22.95
CA ILE A 66 2.37 21.07 -21.49
C ILE A 66 1.09 20.62 -20.78
N GLU A 67 -0.06 21.18 -21.18
CA GLU A 67 -1.37 20.87 -20.57
C GLU A 67 -1.68 19.38 -20.65
N ALA A 68 -1.42 18.73 -21.80
CA ALA A 68 -1.65 17.30 -21.97
C ALA A 68 -0.84 16.46 -20.97
N LYS A 69 0.46 16.77 -20.79
CA LYS A 69 1.32 16.06 -19.84
C LYS A 69 0.89 16.29 -18.38
N LEU A 70 0.65 17.53 -17.99
CA LEU A 70 0.23 17.85 -16.61
C LEU A 70 -1.14 17.24 -16.28
N ASN A 71 -2.07 17.25 -17.23
CA ASN A 71 -3.39 16.65 -17.05
C ASN A 71 -3.31 15.12 -16.99
N LEU A 72 -2.45 14.48 -17.79
CA LEU A 72 -2.22 13.03 -17.73
C LEU A 72 -1.69 12.61 -16.35
N LEU A 73 -0.66 13.29 -15.85
CA LEU A 73 -0.12 13.04 -14.50
C LEU A 73 -1.20 13.24 -13.45
N SER A 74 -1.98 14.32 -13.54
CA SER A 74 -3.06 14.56 -12.58
C SER A 74 -4.13 13.47 -12.60
N LYS A 75 -4.45 12.90 -13.78
CA LYS A 75 -5.44 11.83 -13.95
C LYS A 75 -4.99 10.50 -13.33
N GLN A 76 -3.70 10.19 -13.34
CA GLN A 76 -3.18 8.96 -12.72
C GLN A 76 -3.53 8.85 -11.23
N PHE A 77 -3.65 9.97 -10.53
CA PHE A 77 -3.94 10.04 -9.09
C PHE A 77 -5.39 10.43 -8.76
N GLN A 78 -6.29 10.54 -9.74
CA GLN A 78 -7.66 11.04 -9.50
C GLN A 78 -8.50 10.15 -8.58
N LYS A 79 -8.10 8.91 -8.36
CA LYS A 79 -8.85 7.97 -7.53
C LYS A 79 -8.55 8.04 -6.05
N ILE A 80 -7.57 8.83 -5.59
CA ILE A 80 -7.17 8.85 -4.17
C ILE A 80 -8.36 9.10 -3.24
N ASP A 81 -9.20 10.09 -3.54
CA ASP A 81 -10.34 10.44 -2.67
C ASP A 81 -11.47 9.41 -2.68
N THR A 82 -11.48 8.51 -3.67
CA THR A 82 -12.48 7.46 -3.83
C THR A 82 -11.94 6.07 -3.47
N MET A 83 -10.68 5.96 -3.02
CA MET A 83 -10.10 4.67 -2.68
C MET A 83 -10.71 4.12 -1.40
N ASN A 84 -10.66 2.79 -1.28
CA ASN A 84 -11.06 2.12 -0.05
C ASN A 84 -10.26 2.66 1.16
N PRO A 85 -10.88 2.82 2.35
CA PRO A 85 -10.19 3.20 3.59
C PRO A 85 -8.90 2.42 3.86
N PHE A 86 -8.88 1.11 3.59
CA PHE A 86 -7.67 0.28 3.68
C PHE A 86 -6.50 0.89 2.88
N TYR A 87 -6.74 1.27 1.63
CA TYR A 87 -5.67 1.82 0.79
C TYR A 87 -5.31 3.23 1.23
N LEU A 88 -6.28 4.04 1.64
CA LEU A 88 -6.03 5.37 2.17
C LEU A 88 -5.10 5.33 3.38
N ASP A 89 -5.35 4.42 4.31
CA ASP A 89 -4.50 4.26 5.51
C ASP A 89 -3.13 3.73 5.16
N LEU A 90 -3.06 2.71 4.29
CA LEU A 90 -1.79 2.16 3.84
C LEU A 90 -0.97 3.19 3.05
N MET A 91 -1.61 3.98 2.18
CA MET A 91 -0.96 5.10 1.51
C MET A 91 -0.55 6.17 2.51
N GLY A 92 -1.36 6.48 3.53
CA GLY A 92 -1.05 7.45 4.58
C GLY A 92 0.09 7.01 5.51
N ALA A 93 0.40 5.72 5.52
CA ALA A 93 1.55 5.13 6.19
C ALA A 93 2.84 5.40 5.39
N ILE A 94 2.79 5.29 4.06
CA ILE A 94 3.97 5.32 3.18
C ILE A 94 4.22 6.71 2.57
N VAL A 95 3.14 7.45 2.31
CA VAL A 95 3.11 8.71 1.57
C VAL A 95 2.34 9.76 2.36
N ASP A 96 2.87 10.98 2.36
CA ASP A 96 2.15 12.14 2.90
C ASP A 96 1.02 12.53 1.95
N ILE A 97 -0.20 12.09 2.27
CA ILE A 97 -1.40 12.34 1.46
C ILE A 97 -1.69 13.84 1.31
N ALA A 98 -1.45 14.63 2.36
CA ALA A 98 -1.71 16.07 2.32
C ALA A 98 -0.78 16.76 1.32
N ARG A 99 0.53 16.47 1.38
CA ARG A 99 1.52 16.98 0.42
C ARG A 99 1.25 16.48 -1.00
N LEU A 100 0.88 15.21 -1.16
CA LEU A 100 0.49 14.64 -2.45
C LEU A 100 -0.67 15.43 -3.08
N LYS A 101 -1.74 15.66 -2.30
CA LYS A 101 -2.92 16.46 -2.73
C LYS A 101 -2.53 17.90 -3.08
N GLN A 102 -1.67 18.54 -2.29
CA GLN A 102 -1.17 19.89 -2.58
C GLN A 102 -0.39 19.94 -3.90
N ASN A 103 0.52 18.99 -4.13
CA ASN A 103 1.27 18.91 -5.39
C ASN A 103 0.34 18.70 -6.59
N LEU A 104 -0.64 17.79 -6.49
CA LEU A 104 -1.62 17.56 -7.55
C LEU A 104 -2.49 18.80 -7.82
N ALA A 105 -2.90 19.52 -6.78
CA ALA A 105 -3.62 20.79 -6.92
C ALA A 105 -2.75 21.84 -7.63
N PHE A 106 -1.46 21.92 -7.30
CA PHE A 106 -0.53 22.84 -7.94
C PHE A 106 -0.32 22.53 -9.43
N LEU A 107 -0.23 21.25 -9.80
CA LEU A 107 -0.21 20.81 -11.21
C LEU A 107 -1.47 21.25 -11.97
N ARG A 108 -2.66 21.03 -11.39
CA ARG A 108 -3.95 21.42 -11.99
C ARG A 108 -4.05 22.93 -12.17
N SER A 109 -3.69 23.70 -11.14
CA SER A 109 -3.69 25.17 -11.20
C SER A 109 -2.69 25.71 -12.21
N SER A 110 -1.51 25.09 -12.31
CA SER A 110 -0.49 25.45 -13.32
C SER A 110 -0.96 25.18 -14.73
N SER A 111 -1.61 24.03 -14.98
CA SER A 111 -2.23 23.69 -16.27
C SER A 111 -3.29 24.73 -16.67
N ARG A 112 -4.17 25.13 -15.75
CA ARG A 112 -5.18 26.19 -15.99
C ARG A 112 -4.52 27.55 -16.28
N LEU A 113 -3.47 27.91 -15.56
CA LEU A 113 -2.75 29.16 -15.77
C LEU A 113 -2.09 29.19 -17.15
N ILE A 114 -1.41 28.12 -17.57
CA ILE A 114 -0.82 28.01 -18.92
C ILE A 114 -1.89 28.15 -20.00
N LYS A 115 -3.05 27.50 -19.84
CA LYS A 115 -4.19 27.66 -20.74
C LYS A 115 -4.65 29.12 -20.87
N LYS A 116 -4.72 29.85 -19.74
CA LYS A 116 -5.06 31.28 -19.72
C LYS A 116 -3.99 32.12 -20.44
N LEU A 117 -2.71 31.92 -20.12
CA LEU A 117 -1.60 32.65 -20.74
C LEU A 117 -1.52 32.39 -22.25
N ARG A 118 -1.86 31.18 -22.69
CA ARG A 118 -1.97 30.80 -24.10
C ARG A 118 -3.08 31.57 -24.81
N TYR A 119 -4.25 31.70 -24.18
CA TYR A 119 -5.36 32.49 -24.71
C TYR A 119 -4.97 33.98 -24.83
N GLU A 120 -4.33 34.54 -23.80
CA GLU A 120 -3.82 35.92 -23.82
C GLU A 120 -2.80 36.14 -24.95
N ALA A 121 -1.88 35.20 -25.15
CA ALA A 121 -0.88 35.28 -26.22
C ALA A 121 -1.54 35.23 -27.61
N VAL A 122 -2.49 34.32 -27.82
CA VAL A 122 -3.23 34.25 -29.09
C VAL A 122 -4.00 35.56 -29.35
N LYS A 123 -4.65 36.13 -28.34
CA LYS A 123 -5.32 37.44 -28.44
C LYS A 123 -4.32 38.57 -28.75
N GLY A 124 -3.15 38.55 -28.11
CA GLY A 124 -2.06 39.49 -28.38
C GLY A 124 -1.53 39.41 -29.81
N VAL A 125 -1.43 38.20 -30.38
CA VAL A 125 -1.03 38.01 -31.79
C VAL A 125 -2.08 38.59 -32.75
N TYR A 126 -3.37 38.45 -32.46
CA TYR A 126 -4.42 39.06 -33.27
C TYR A 126 -4.37 40.59 -33.23
N GLY A 127 -4.20 41.16 -32.02
CA GLY A 127 -4.16 42.62 -31.80
C GLY A 127 -2.85 43.31 -32.19
N ALA A 128 -1.79 42.58 -32.50
CA ALA A 128 -0.50 43.17 -32.87
C ALA A 128 -0.57 43.94 -34.19
N GLY A 129 -0.02 45.16 -34.24
CA GLY A 129 0.08 45.96 -35.47
C GLY A 129 1.17 45.47 -36.44
N ASP A 130 2.16 44.75 -35.92
CA ASP A 130 3.36 44.31 -36.63
C ASP A 130 3.78 42.87 -36.25
N ASP A 131 4.73 42.33 -37.01
CA ASP A 131 5.29 40.99 -36.79
C ASP A 131 6.07 40.91 -35.46
N ALA A 132 6.75 42.00 -35.09
CA ALA A 132 7.49 42.09 -33.84
C ALA A 132 6.57 41.98 -32.61
N GLY A 133 5.41 42.65 -32.63
CA GLY A 133 4.39 42.56 -31.59
C GLY A 133 3.82 41.16 -31.46
N ALA A 134 3.55 40.48 -32.58
CA ALA A 134 3.09 39.10 -32.58
C ALA A 134 4.13 38.15 -31.95
N ASN A 135 5.41 38.30 -32.31
CA ASN A 135 6.50 37.52 -31.73
C ASN A 135 6.68 37.80 -30.22
N ARG A 136 6.59 39.07 -29.79
CA ARG A 136 6.66 39.46 -28.37
C ARG A 136 5.56 38.79 -27.54
N ALA A 137 4.33 38.73 -28.05
CA ALA A 137 3.22 38.08 -27.36
C ALA A 137 3.49 36.59 -27.12
N VAL A 138 4.01 35.87 -28.12
CA VAL A 138 4.33 34.44 -28.02
C VAL A 138 5.54 34.21 -27.11
N ASN A 139 6.63 34.96 -27.28
CA ASN A 139 7.84 34.83 -26.45
C ASN A 139 7.56 35.11 -24.98
N GLY A 140 6.73 36.12 -24.67
CA GLY A 140 6.28 36.40 -23.30
C GLY A 140 5.45 35.25 -22.71
N PHE A 141 4.63 34.57 -23.51
CA PHE A 141 3.93 33.36 -23.07
C PHE A 141 4.86 32.18 -22.82
N ILE A 142 5.81 31.93 -23.71
CA ILE A 142 6.81 30.86 -23.55
C ILE A 142 7.63 31.09 -22.29
N ALA A 143 8.16 32.30 -22.08
CA ALA A 143 8.95 32.65 -20.91
C ALA A 143 8.17 32.44 -19.60
N ARG A 144 6.91 32.93 -19.54
CA ARG A 144 6.03 32.73 -18.37
C ARG A 144 5.73 31.25 -18.12
N SER A 145 5.50 30.47 -19.19
CA SER A 145 5.24 29.04 -19.09
C SER A 145 6.47 28.26 -18.61
N CYS A 146 7.67 28.58 -19.10
CA CYS A 146 8.92 28.01 -18.61
C CYS A 146 9.18 28.35 -17.13
N SER A 147 8.84 29.57 -16.70
CA SER A 147 8.90 29.95 -15.28
C SER A 147 7.97 29.10 -14.42
N ILE A 148 6.74 28.82 -14.89
CA ILE A 148 5.80 27.91 -14.22
C ILE A 148 6.37 26.48 -14.15
N LEU A 149 6.90 25.95 -15.26
CA LEU A 149 7.54 24.62 -15.28
C LEU A 149 8.71 24.53 -14.30
N LYS A 150 9.52 25.58 -14.17
CA LYS A 150 10.61 25.64 -13.18
C LYS A 150 10.09 25.57 -11.73
N LYS A 151 8.94 26.16 -11.44
CA LYS A 151 8.29 26.03 -10.12
C LYS A 151 7.75 24.60 -9.88
N LEU A 152 7.45 23.85 -10.94
CA LEU A 152 6.96 22.48 -10.87
C LEU A 152 8.08 21.43 -10.71
N THR A 153 9.36 21.81 -10.77
CA THR A 153 10.49 20.86 -10.66
C THR A 153 10.44 20.04 -9.37
N LYS A 154 10.32 20.68 -8.20
CA LYS A 154 10.23 19.98 -6.91
C LYS A 154 8.93 19.15 -6.79
N PRO A 155 7.73 19.69 -7.07
CA PRO A 155 6.50 18.91 -7.08
C PRO A 155 6.54 17.66 -7.96
N LEU A 156 7.06 17.76 -9.19
CA LEU A 156 7.15 16.62 -10.11
C LEU A 156 8.13 15.55 -9.61
N ALA A 157 9.28 15.96 -9.05
CA ALA A 157 10.24 15.04 -8.45
C ALA A 157 9.63 14.31 -7.24
N GLN A 158 8.89 15.03 -6.39
CA GLN A 158 8.23 14.44 -5.23
C GLN A 158 7.12 13.47 -5.64
N LEU A 159 6.28 13.83 -6.63
CA LEU A 159 5.25 12.95 -7.16
C LEU A 159 5.84 11.67 -7.77
N LYS A 160 6.99 11.77 -8.43
CA LYS A 160 7.72 10.60 -8.95
C LYS A 160 8.18 9.68 -7.81
N GLU A 161 8.69 10.26 -6.72
CA GLU A 161 9.13 9.49 -5.56
C GLU A 161 7.96 8.86 -4.80
N ASP A 162 6.89 9.62 -4.58
CA ASP A 162 5.65 9.13 -3.97
C ASP A 162 5.03 8.00 -4.84
N SER A 163 5.11 8.10 -6.17
CA SER A 163 4.66 7.03 -7.08
C SER A 163 5.46 5.74 -6.94
N LYS A 164 6.78 5.79 -6.72
CA LYS A 164 7.58 4.59 -6.48
C LYS A 164 7.21 3.94 -5.15
N LYS A 165 7.00 4.76 -4.12
CA LYS A 165 6.56 4.30 -2.80
C LYS A 165 5.20 3.60 -2.87
N MET A 166 4.31 4.04 -3.75
CA MET A 166 3.04 3.37 -4.00
C MET A 166 3.17 1.99 -4.66
N ASP A 167 4.35 1.59 -5.18
CA ASP A 167 4.53 0.23 -5.69
C ASP A 167 4.49 -0.83 -4.58
N TYR A 168 4.69 -0.44 -3.33
CA TYR A 168 4.56 -1.28 -2.14
C TYR A 168 3.12 -1.41 -1.63
N VAL A 169 2.18 -0.72 -2.26
CA VAL A 169 0.75 -0.90 -1.98
C VAL A 169 0.30 -2.18 -2.72
N PRO A 170 -0.15 -3.23 -2.01
CA PRO A 170 -0.58 -4.49 -2.59
C PRO A 170 -1.80 -4.27 -3.50
N SER A 171 -2.02 -5.17 -4.46
CA SER A 171 -3.32 -5.26 -5.15
C SER A 171 -4.20 -6.28 -4.43
N ILE A 172 -4.98 -5.83 -3.47
CA ILE A 172 -5.98 -6.62 -2.75
C ILE A 172 -7.34 -6.43 -3.45
N GLU A 173 -8.07 -7.54 -3.60
CA GLU A 173 -9.47 -7.53 -4.04
C GLU A 173 -10.37 -7.11 -2.87
N PHE A 174 -11.19 -6.08 -3.07
CA PHE A 174 -12.23 -5.70 -2.10
C PHE A 174 -13.59 -6.23 -2.50
N GLY A 175 -14.50 -6.29 -1.53
CA GLY A 175 -15.87 -6.78 -1.72
C GLY A 175 -16.00 -8.30 -1.55
N VAL A 176 -14.92 -8.97 -1.19
CA VAL A 176 -14.92 -10.35 -0.71
C VAL A 176 -14.69 -10.35 0.80
N PRO A 177 -15.31 -11.26 1.57
CA PRO A 177 -14.95 -11.43 2.97
C PRO A 177 -13.47 -11.82 3.10
N THR A 178 -12.76 -11.18 4.03
CA THR A 178 -11.33 -11.44 4.24
C THR A 178 -11.05 -11.91 5.67
N ILE A 179 -10.25 -12.96 5.75
CA ILE A 179 -9.73 -13.57 6.98
C ILE A 179 -8.26 -13.20 7.10
N VAL A 180 -7.84 -12.72 8.27
CA VAL A 180 -6.44 -12.42 8.55
C VAL A 180 -5.89 -13.41 9.57
N LEU A 181 -4.79 -14.08 9.22
CA LEU A 181 -4.05 -14.96 10.11
C LEU A 181 -3.02 -14.15 10.90
N SER A 182 -3.08 -14.27 12.22
CA SER A 182 -2.19 -13.59 13.17
C SER A 182 -1.59 -14.60 14.15
N GLY A 183 -0.54 -14.21 14.88
CA GLY A 183 0.18 -15.07 15.82
C GLY A 183 1.68 -15.02 15.56
N PHE A 184 2.50 -15.48 16.51
CA PHE A 184 3.97 -15.40 16.44
C PHE A 184 4.59 -16.09 15.21
N PRO A 185 5.86 -15.83 14.85
CA PRO A 185 6.57 -16.62 13.84
C PRO A 185 6.56 -18.11 14.21
N ASN A 186 6.60 -18.98 13.19
CA ASN A 186 6.71 -20.44 13.35
C ASN A 186 5.57 -21.15 14.12
N VAL A 187 4.50 -20.45 14.47
CA VAL A 187 3.27 -21.05 15.06
C VAL A 187 2.43 -21.83 14.03
N GLY A 188 2.75 -21.73 12.73
CA GLY A 188 2.09 -22.48 11.65
C GLY A 188 1.09 -21.69 10.79
N LYS A 189 1.10 -20.35 10.83
CA LYS A 189 0.22 -19.47 10.03
C LYS A 189 0.20 -19.84 8.53
N SER A 190 1.36 -19.90 7.89
CA SER A 190 1.46 -20.19 6.45
C SER A 190 1.03 -21.62 6.11
N THR A 191 1.19 -22.57 7.04
CA THR A 191 0.68 -23.94 6.89
C THR A 191 -0.84 -23.98 6.92
N ILE A 192 -1.46 -23.25 7.86
CA ILE A 192 -2.92 -23.08 7.92
C ILE A 192 -3.42 -22.39 6.64
N LEU A 193 -2.75 -21.33 6.18
CA LEU A 193 -3.10 -20.65 4.93
C LEU A 193 -3.16 -21.65 3.76
N GLY A 194 -2.07 -22.41 3.53
CA GLY A 194 -2.00 -23.35 2.43
C GLY A 194 -3.04 -24.48 2.48
N ARG A 195 -3.58 -24.79 3.66
CA ARG A 195 -4.67 -25.77 3.85
C ARG A 195 -6.06 -25.19 3.68
N LEU A 196 -6.27 -23.95 4.10
CA LEU A 196 -7.55 -23.26 3.93
C LEU A 196 -7.77 -22.89 2.46
N THR A 197 -6.71 -22.56 1.72
CA THR A 197 -6.82 -22.03 0.36
C THR A 197 -6.90 -23.14 -0.69
N THR A 198 -7.78 -22.96 -1.69
CA THR A 198 -7.98 -23.90 -2.81
C THR A 198 -6.78 -23.94 -3.76
N ALA A 199 -6.06 -22.82 -3.90
CA ALA A 199 -4.89 -22.67 -4.76
C ALA A 199 -3.65 -22.32 -3.93
N LYS A 200 -2.45 -22.51 -4.51
CA LYS A 200 -1.20 -22.08 -3.86
C LYS A 200 -1.27 -20.59 -3.54
N PRO A 201 -0.95 -20.18 -2.29
CA PRO A 201 -0.94 -18.77 -1.92
C PRO A 201 0.00 -17.92 -2.79
N GLU A 202 -0.47 -16.74 -3.19
CA GLU A 202 0.31 -15.74 -3.91
C GLU A 202 0.94 -14.77 -2.92
N VAL A 203 2.19 -14.39 -3.16
CA VAL A 203 2.91 -13.40 -2.35
C VAL A 203 2.67 -12.01 -2.91
N ALA A 204 2.03 -11.16 -2.11
CA ALA A 204 1.80 -9.75 -2.45
C ALA A 204 2.77 -8.85 -1.67
N PRO A 205 3.40 -7.84 -2.32
CA PRO A 205 4.21 -6.86 -1.60
C PRO A 205 3.31 -6.09 -0.63
N TYR A 206 3.72 -6.03 0.63
CA TYR A 206 3.02 -5.24 1.65
C TYR A 206 4.04 -4.42 2.43
N ALA A 207 3.68 -3.17 2.72
CA ALA A 207 4.60 -2.25 3.37
C ALA A 207 5.04 -2.80 4.74
N PHE A 208 6.33 -2.67 5.05
CA PHE A 208 6.93 -3.08 6.34
C PHE A 208 6.99 -4.59 6.60
N THR A 209 6.66 -5.40 5.60
CA THR A 209 6.92 -6.84 5.62
C THR A 209 8.24 -7.15 4.91
N THR A 210 9.04 -8.07 5.46
CA THR A 210 10.28 -8.52 4.81
C THR A 210 10.03 -9.51 3.67
N LYS A 211 8.88 -10.21 3.70
CA LYS A 211 8.52 -11.28 2.76
C LYS A 211 7.25 -11.01 1.95
N GLY A 212 6.58 -9.87 2.15
CA GLY A 212 5.23 -9.67 1.63
C GLY A 212 4.16 -10.32 2.51
N ILE A 213 2.89 -10.11 2.16
CA ILE A 213 1.74 -10.86 2.69
C ILE A 213 1.48 -12.03 1.76
N ASN A 214 1.31 -13.23 2.32
CA ASN A 214 0.80 -14.34 1.53
C ASN A 214 -0.71 -14.25 1.50
N SER A 215 -1.31 -14.42 0.33
CA SER A 215 -2.76 -14.35 0.15
C SER A 215 -3.25 -15.53 -0.65
N GLY A 216 -4.42 -16.03 -0.33
CA GLY A 216 -5.09 -17.02 -1.14
C GLY A 216 -6.60 -16.92 -1.00
N PHE A 217 -7.30 -17.80 -1.70
CA PHE A 217 -8.75 -17.83 -1.71
C PHE A 217 -9.24 -19.21 -1.31
N MET A 218 -10.36 -19.21 -0.60
CA MET A 218 -11.12 -20.40 -0.24
C MET A 218 -12.58 -20.20 -0.67
N GLU A 219 -13.32 -21.29 -0.83
CA GLU A 219 -14.76 -21.24 -1.08
C GLU A 219 -15.52 -21.64 0.18
N VAL A 220 -16.44 -20.78 0.60
CA VAL A 220 -17.34 -21.00 1.74
C VAL A 220 -18.76 -20.80 1.24
N LYS A 221 -19.57 -21.87 1.22
CA LYS A 221 -21.00 -21.80 0.84
C LYS A 221 -21.25 -21.02 -0.47
N TYR A 222 -20.46 -21.32 -1.51
CA TYR A 222 -20.50 -20.65 -2.83
C TYR A 222 -20.04 -19.18 -2.84
N GLN A 223 -19.48 -18.68 -1.74
CA GLN A 223 -18.84 -17.37 -1.64
C GLN A 223 -17.32 -17.54 -1.61
N ARG A 224 -16.63 -16.71 -2.40
CA ARG A 224 -15.17 -16.64 -2.39
C ARG A 224 -14.72 -15.80 -1.21
N VAL A 225 -13.87 -16.37 -0.37
CA VAL A 225 -13.32 -15.74 0.84
C VAL A 225 -11.82 -15.64 0.68
N GLN A 226 -11.27 -14.46 0.98
CA GLN A 226 -9.84 -14.21 0.94
C GLN A 226 -9.20 -14.56 2.28
N VAL A 227 -8.04 -15.20 2.27
CA VAL A 227 -7.25 -15.50 3.47
C VAL A 227 -5.88 -14.85 3.32
N LEU A 228 -5.45 -14.09 4.34
CA LEU A 228 -4.21 -13.34 4.35
C LEU A 228 -3.33 -13.79 5.51
N ASP A 229 -2.06 -14.03 5.25
CA ASP A 229 -1.02 -14.25 6.25
C ASP A 229 -0.14 -13.00 6.31
N THR A 230 -0.04 -12.40 7.50
CA THR A 230 0.59 -11.09 7.72
C THR A 230 1.90 -11.22 8.51
N PRO A 231 2.97 -11.83 7.95
CA PRO A 231 4.24 -11.98 8.64
C PRO A 231 4.90 -10.61 8.88
N GLY A 232 5.46 -10.41 10.07
CA GLY A 232 6.11 -9.17 10.50
C GLY A 232 5.16 -8.05 10.97
N LEU A 233 3.84 -8.21 10.79
CA LEU A 233 2.85 -7.19 11.17
C LEU A 233 2.06 -7.59 12.41
N LEU A 234 1.51 -8.80 12.44
CA LEU A 234 0.65 -9.30 13.51
C LEU A 234 1.26 -10.50 14.25
N ASP A 235 2.60 -10.57 14.29
CA ASP A 235 3.36 -11.67 14.87
C ASP A 235 4.40 -11.23 15.92
N ARG A 236 4.34 -9.98 16.37
CA ARG A 236 5.24 -9.43 17.40
C ARG A 236 4.50 -8.37 18.22
N LYS A 237 4.99 -8.12 19.44
CA LYS A 237 4.41 -7.11 20.35
C LYS A 237 4.31 -5.78 19.62
N ILE A 238 3.12 -5.16 19.65
CA ILE A 238 2.84 -3.87 18.99
C ILE A 238 3.50 -2.69 19.76
N THR A 239 4.16 -2.97 20.88
CA THR A 239 4.77 -1.96 21.77
C THR A 239 6.15 -1.47 21.32
N PRO A 240 6.52 -0.21 21.66
CA PRO A 240 7.69 0.46 21.10
C PRO A 240 9.08 -0.01 21.57
N GLU A 241 9.20 -0.98 22.48
CA GLU A 241 10.37 -1.01 23.39
C GLU A 241 11.33 -2.21 23.28
N GLN A 242 11.23 -3.11 22.29
CA GLN A 242 12.12 -4.29 22.27
C GLN A 242 12.88 -4.58 20.96
N GLU A 243 12.93 -3.67 19.99
CA GLU A 243 13.79 -3.84 18.79
C GLU A 243 15.31 -3.61 19.05
N SER A 244 15.77 -3.52 20.30
CA SER A 244 17.22 -3.47 20.61
C SER A 244 17.94 -4.83 20.52
N LYS A 245 17.24 -5.96 20.32
CA LYS A 245 17.86 -7.30 20.31
C LYS A 245 18.01 -7.98 18.94
N GLY A 246 17.45 -7.42 17.86
CA GLY A 246 17.41 -8.09 16.55
C GLY A 246 18.57 -7.79 15.57
N ALA A 247 19.43 -6.82 15.89
CA ALA A 247 20.48 -6.35 14.97
C ALA A 247 21.89 -6.53 15.53
N GLN A 248 22.21 -7.70 16.12
CA GLN A 248 23.59 -8.10 16.42
C GLN A 248 23.79 -9.61 16.27
N THR A 249 23.80 -10.13 15.05
CA THR A 249 24.49 -11.40 14.73
C THR A 249 25.14 -11.31 13.35
N ASN A 250 26.28 -10.62 13.32
CA ASN A 250 27.40 -10.90 12.44
C ASN A 250 28.65 -10.33 13.13
N LYS A 251 29.08 -10.97 14.22
CA LYS A 251 30.46 -10.92 14.67
C LYS A 251 30.96 -12.35 14.74
N THR A 252 32.00 -12.59 13.98
CA THR A 252 32.78 -13.82 13.92
C THR A 252 33.22 -14.28 15.30
N ALA A 253 33.28 -15.60 15.45
CA ALA A 253 33.81 -16.29 16.60
C ALA A 253 35.23 -15.82 16.94
N ASP A 254 35.40 -15.20 18.10
CA ASP A 254 36.36 -15.63 19.12
C ASP A 254 36.00 -14.94 20.45
N ASP A 255 36.50 -15.49 21.54
CA ASP A 255 36.39 -15.04 22.94
C ASP A 255 35.27 -15.67 23.79
N ARG A 256 35.72 -16.69 24.54
CA ARG A 256 35.09 -17.28 25.71
C ARG A 256 35.23 -16.32 26.90
N GLN A 257 34.12 -16.03 27.60
CA GLN A 257 33.97 -16.01 29.08
C GLN A 257 32.64 -15.31 29.45
N ALA A 258 31.70 -16.07 30.04
CA ALA A 258 30.60 -15.53 30.85
C ALA A 258 31.11 -15.30 32.30
N PRO A 259 30.45 -14.54 33.22
CA PRO A 259 29.03 -14.17 33.21
C PRO A 259 28.71 -12.71 33.64
N GLY A 260 27.56 -12.20 33.23
CA GLY A 260 27.04 -10.92 33.73
C GLY A 260 25.61 -10.70 33.26
N VAL A 261 24.71 -10.45 34.21
CA VAL A 261 23.30 -10.09 33.99
C VAL A 261 23.25 -8.88 33.06
N PHE A 262 22.84 -9.07 31.80
CA PHE A 262 22.68 -7.98 30.85
C PHE A 262 21.46 -7.16 31.24
N GLY A 263 21.70 -6.08 31.96
CA GLY A 263 20.73 -5.02 32.23
C GLY A 263 20.22 -4.38 30.94
N GLU A 264 18.95 -4.01 30.97
CA GLU A 264 18.28 -3.19 29.97
C GLU A 264 19.03 -1.87 29.78
N VAL A 265 19.53 -1.60 28.57
CA VAL A 265 20.03 -0.28 28.20
C VAL A 265 19.11 0.25 27.09
N ALA A 266 18.30 1.24 27.42
CA ALA A 266 17.51 1.99 26.45
C ALA A 266 18.46 2.73 25.49
N ASP A 267 18.19 2.68 24.17
CA ASP A 267 18.98 3.42 23.18
C ASP A 267 18.72 4.93 23.33
N GLU A 268 19.63 5.65 24.00
CA GLU A 268 19.51 7.10 24.24
C GLU A 268 19.78 7.97 22.99
N ASN A 269 20.12 7.38 21.84
CA ASN A 269 20.45 8.16 20.64
C ASN A 269 19.19 8.78 20.01
N PRO A 270 19.03 10.12 20.02
CA PRO A 270 17.80 10.78 19.58
C PRO A 270 17.49 10.58 18.09
N VAL A 271 18.52 10.39 17.25
CA VAL A 271 18.33 10.12 15.81
C VAL A 271 17.79 8.71 15.60
N ARG A 272 18.30 7.73 16.35
CA ARG A 272 17.81 6.35 16.27
C ARG A 272 16.40 6.24 16.84
N GLN A 273 16.13 6.90 17.96
CA GLN A 273 14.79 6.99 18.53
C GLN A 273 13.77 7.57 17.54
N ASP A 274 14.13 8.62 16.80
CA ASP A 274 13.25 9.19 15.77
C ASP A 274 12.99 8.23 14.60
N ILE A 275 14.01 7.46 14.17
CA ILE A 275 13.85 6.41 13.14
C ILE A 275 12.92 5.30 13.64
N TYR A 276 13.14 4.79 14.86
CA TYR A 276 12.29 3.75 15.45
C TYR A 276 10.86 4.23 15.65
N ARG A 277 10.67 5.45 16.17
CA ARG A 277 9.34 6.05 16.34
C ARG A 277 8.60 6.16 15.02
N LYS A 278 9.26 6.67 13.97
CA LYS A 278 8.68 6.74 12.62
C LYS A 278 8.33 5.36 12.08
N ARG A 279 9.20 4.37 12.25
CA ARG A 279 8.92 2.99 11.84
C ARG A 279 7.69 2.43 12.56
N ASN A 280 7.59 2.61 13.87
CA ASN A 280 6.48 2.14 14.69
C ASN A 280 5.16 2.82 14.33
N GLU A 281 5.18 4.15 14.08
CA GLU A 281 4.00 4.88 13.62
C GLU A 281 3.50 4.35 12.28
N ILE A 282 4.43 3.97 11.40
CA ILE A 282 4.09 3.47 10.08
C ILE A 282 3.60 2.01 10.16
N GLU A 283 4.23 1.16 10.95
CA GLU A 283 3.77 -0.22 11.20
C GLU A 283 2.38 -0.23 11.83
N ARG A 284 2.13 0.64 12.81
CA ARG A 284 0.81 0.82 13.42
C ARG A 284 -0.24 1.22 12.39
N LYS A 285 0.06 2.17 11.50
CA LYS A 285 -0.86 2.54 10.40
C LYS A 285 -1.09 1.39 9.42
N SER A 286 -0.08 0.58 9.15
CA SER A 286 -0.20 -0.61 8.31
C SER A 286 -1.04 -1.72 8.97
N ILE A 287 -1.02 -1.83 10.30
CA ILE A 287 -1.92 -2.70 11.07
C ILE A 287 -3.35 -2.14 11.07
N ALA A 288 -3.52 -0.84 11.33
CA ALA A 288 -4.83 -0.18 11.28
C ALA A 288 -5.51 -0.34 9.91
N ALA A 289 -4.72 -0.28 8.82
CA ALA A 289 -5.23 -0.58 7.48
C ALA A 289 -5.86 -1.99 7.42
N LEU A 290 -5.23 -3.02 7.99
CA LEU A 290 -5.78 -4.38 8.01
C LEU A 290 -7.15 -4.45 8.71
N ASN A 291 -7.46 -3.55 9.65
CA ASN A 291 -8.76 -3.52 10.31
C ASN A 291 -9.92 -3.18 9.35
N HIS A 292 -9.64 -2.41 8.30
CA HIS A 292 -10.61 -2.13 7.23
C HIS A 292 -10.86 -3.32 6.32
N LEU A 293 -9.90 -4.24 6.22
CA LEU A 293 -9.98 -5.40 5.35
C LEU A 293 -10.50 -6.64 6.09
N ALA A 294 -10.04 -6.89 7.32
CA ALA A 294 -10.38 -8.07 8.09
C ALA A 294 -11.86 -8.08 8.47
N ASN A 295 -12.58 -9.13 8.08
CA ASN A 295 -13.89 -9.47 8.64
C ASN A 295 -13.72 -10.38 9.87
N ILE A 296 -12.77 -11.30 9.79
CA ILE A 296 -12.46 -12.29 10.82
C ILE A 296 -10.95 -12.33 11.02
N ILE A 297 -10.52 -12.49 12.26
CA ILE A 297 -9.12 -12.75 12.60
C ILE A 297 -9.03 -14.17 13.12
N VAL A 298 -8.07 -14.93 12.59
CA VAL A 298 -7.68 -16.22 13.16
C VAL A 298 -6.35 -16.02 13.85
N PHE A 299 -6.35 -16.05 15.18
CA PHE A 299 -5.15 -15.99 16.00
C PHE A 299 -4.60 -17.40 16.19
N VAL A 300 -3.46 -17.69 15.57
CA VAL A 300 -2.79 -18.99 15.65
C VAL A 300 -1.84 -18.96 16.83
N ALA A 301 -2.14 -19.76 17.85
CA ALA A 301 -1.28 -19.96 19.00
C ALA A 301 -0.58 -21.31 18.90
N ASP A 302 0.66 -21.40 19.35
CA ASP A 302 1.34 -22.68 19.53
C ASP A 302 1.06 -23.19 20.95
N THR A 303 0.45 -24.36 21.08
CA THR A 303 0.22 -25.01 22.39
C THR A 303 1.48 -25.57 23.01
N THR A 304 2.59 -25.57 22.27
CA THR A 304 3.91 -26.03 22.71
C THR A 304 4.89 -24.86 22.83
N ILE A 305 6.08 -25.13 23.38
CA ILE A 305 7.21 -24.17 23.43
C ILE A 305 8.00 -24.16 22.10
N ASN A 306 7.63 -24.97 21.10
CA ASN A 306 8.41 -25.20 19.89
C ASN A 306 8.52 -23.99 18.95
N SER A 307 7.61 -23.01 19.05
CA SER A 307 7.72 -21.75 18.32
C SER A 307 8.84 -20.83 18.86
N GLY A 308 9.36 -21.12 20.05
CA GLY A 308 10.33 -20.28 20.76
C GLY A 308 9.71 -19.17 21.60
N TYR A 309 8.39 -19.18 21.82
CA TYR A 309 7.65 -18.16 22.58
C TYR A 309 6.80 -18.79 23.68
N GLU A 310 6.81 -18.18 24.86
CA GLU A 310 6.02 -18.64 26.00
C GLU A 310 4.53 -18.34 25.83
N LEU A 311 3.66 -19.16 26.42
CA LEU A 311 2.20 -19.00 26.35
C LEU A 311 1.76 -17.58 26.79
N HIS A 312 2.34 -17.06 27.87
CA HIS A 312 2.06 -15.72 28.36
C HIS A 312 2.32 -14.61 27.32
N GLU A 313 3.37 -14.76 26.51
CA GLU A 313 3.69 -13.82 25.44
C GLU A 313 2.64 -13.88 24.32
N GLN A 314 2.21 -15.10 23.96
CA GLN A 314 1.13 -15.33 22.99
C GLN A 314 -0.18 -14.71 23.44
N VAL A 315 -0.53 -14.86 24.72
CA VAL A 315 -1.73 -14.26 25.32
C VAL A 315 -1.64 -12.73 25.34
N THR A 316 -0.46 -12.18 25.61
CA THR A 316 -0.23 -10.73 25.57
C THR A 316 -0.44 -10.17 24.16
N LEU A 317 0.13 -10.83 23.15
CA LEU A 317 -0.06 -10.43 21.75
C LEU A 317 -1.55 -10.52 21.35
N TYR A 318 -2.23 -11.59 21.75
CA TYR A 318 -3.66 -11.76 21.51
C TYR A 318 -4.50 -10.60 22.08
N ARG A 319 -4.21 -10.15 23.31
CA ARG A 319 -4.91 -8.99 23.92
C ARG A 319 -4.71 -7.72 23.09
N GLN A 320 -3.49 -7.46 22.62
CA GLN A 320 -3.18 -6.30 21.78
C GLN A 320 -3.97 -6.33 20.45
N ILE A 321 -4.05 -7.49 19.80
CA ILE A 321 -4.83 -7.66 18.57
C ILE A 321 -6.32 -7.48 18.84
N LYS A 322 -6.82 -7.99 19.97
CA LYS A 322 -8.22 -7.82 20.37
C LYS A 322 -8.60 -6.35 20.55
N GLU A 323 -7.70 -5.55 21.12
CA GLU A 323 -7.88 -4.11 21.28
C GLU A 323 -7.86 -3.37 19.94
N GLU A 324 -6.87 -3.64 19.09
CA GLU A 324 -6.70 -2.95 17.80
C GLU A 324 -7.82 -3.29 16.81
N PHE A 325 -8.33 -4.52 16.85
CA PHE A 325 -9.41 -5.00 15.98
C PHE A 325 -10.75 -5.12 16.72
N ALA A 326 -11.02 -4.18 17.62
CA ALA A 326 -12.27 -4.12 18.38
C ALA A 326 -13.50 -4.19 17.45
N GLY A 327 -14.45 -5.07 17.81
CA GLY A 327 -15.67 -5.30 17.04
C GLY A 327 -15.53 -6.32 15.89
N LYS A 328 -14.33 -6.85 15.63
CA LYS A 328 -14.13 -7.99 14.72
C LYS A 328 -14.23 -9.30 15.49
N LYS A 329 -14.67 -10.36 14.80
CA LYS A 329 -14.67 -11.71 15.37
C LYS A 329 -13.26 -12.28 15.34
N ILE A 330 -12.78 -12.77 16.48
CA ILE A 330 -11.46 -13.40 16.62
C ILE A 330 -11.66 -14.86 17.01
N ILE A 331 -11.10 -15.77 16.19
CA ILE A 331 -11.07 -17.21 16.42
C ILE A 331 -9.64 -17.55 16.87
N VAL A 332 -9.49 -18.24 18.00
CA VAL A 332 -8.19 -18.70 18.49
C VAL A 332 -7.98 -20.13 18.01
N ALA A 333 -6.96 -20.36 17.18
CA ALA A 333 -6.55 -21.67 16.71
C ALA A 333 -5.31 -22.12 17.48
N LEU A 334 -5.49 -23.02 18.44
CA LEU A 334 -4.46 -23.66 19.24
C LEU A 334 -3.77 -24.76 18.39
N ASN A 335 -2.69 -24.40 17.72
CA ASN A 335 -1.95 -25.23 16.79
C ASN A 335 -0.84 -26.06 17.45
N LYS A 336 -0.42 -27.14 16.78
CA LYS A 336 0.53 -28.16 17.27
C LYS A 336 0.01 -28.94 18.50
N ALA A 337 -1.31 -29.06 18.64
CA ALA A 337 -1.94 -29.81 19.74
C ALA A 337 -1.61 -31.31 19.74
N ASP A 338 -1.15 -31.87 18.63
CA ASP A 338 -0.66 -33.25 18.50
C ASP A 338 0.71 -33.47 19.17
N LEU A 339 1.48 -32.40 19.38
CA LEU A 339 2.76 -32.42 20.10
C LEU A 339 2.64 -31.99 21.56
N ALA A 340 1.46 -31.51 21.97
CA ALA A 340 1.23 -30.96 23.30
C ALA A 340 0.60 -31.99 24.24
N THR A 341 0.89 -31.88 25.54
CA THR A 341 0.18 -32.70 26.55
C THR A 341 -1.25 -32.18 26.77
N PRO A 342 -2.17 -33.01 27.28
CA PRO A 342 -3.51 -32.56 27.66
C PRO A 342 -3.51 -31.37 28.62
N GLU A 343 -2.54 -31.32 29.54
CA GLU A 343 -2.38 -30.22 30.50
C GLU A 343 -1.95 -28.92 29.82
N GLU A 344 -1.02 -28.98 28.87
CA GLU A 344 -0.58 -27.81 28.08
C GLU A 344 -1.74 -27.24 27.25
N ILE A 345 -2.52 -28.12 26.63
CA ILE A 345 -3.72 -27.73 25.87
C ILE A 345 -4.74 -27.05 26.78
N GLU A 346 -5.01 -27.61 27.96
CA GLU A 346 -6.01 -27.08 28.87
C GLU A 346 -5.57 -25.76 29.51
N ALA A 347 -4.27 -25.62 29.82
CA ALA A 347 -3.67 -24.36 30.25
C ALA A 347 -3.81 -23.27 29.18
N ALA A 348 -3.46 -23.58 27.92
CA ALA A 348 -3.60 -22.65 26.81
C ALA A 348 -5.06 -22.21 26.62
N LYS A 349 -6.01 -23.15 26.58
CA LYS A 349 -7.44 -22.81 26.50
C LYS A 349 -7.84 -21.86 27.62
N LYS A 350 -7.50 -22.19 28.87
CA LYS A 350 -7.86 -21.37 30.02
C LYS A 350 -7.33 -19.95 29.89
N GLU A 351 -6.05 -19.77 29.57
CA GLU A 351 -5.46 -18.43 29.45
C GLU A 351 -6.08 -17.60 28.32
N PHE A 352 -6.35 -18.21 27.16
CA PHE A 352 -6.99 -17.50 26.05
C PHE A 352 -8.49 -17.20 26.31
N LEU A 353 -9.21 -18.08 27.02
CA LEU A 353 -10.58 -17.79 27.47
C LEU A 353 -10.62 -16.63 28.45
N GLU A 354 -9.70 -16.62 29.42
CA GLU A 354 -9.59 -15.54 30.40
C GLU A 354 -9.21 -14.22 29.75
N ALA A 355 -8.26 -14.21 28.80
CA ALA A 355 -7.94 -13.03 28.01
C ALA A 355 -9.08 -12.60 27.07
N GLY A 356 -9.93 -13.55 26.68
CA GLY A 356 -11.02 -13.40 25.74
C GLY A 356 -12.29 -12.73 26.29
N GLN A 357 -12.45 -12.61 27.62
CA GLN A 357 -13.67 -12.12 28.28
C GLN A 357 -14.29 -10.91 27.55
N GLY A 358 -15.56 -11.06 27.14
CA GLY A 358 -16.37 -10.06 26.43
C GLY A 358 -16.53 -10.26 24.91
N ASN A 359 -15.64 -10.97 24.21
CA ASN A 359 -15.70 -11.12 22.73
C ASN A 359 -15.23 -12.46 22.14
N ALA A 360 -14.51 -13.30 22.90
CA ALA A 360 -14.22 -14.68 22.50
C ALA A 360 -15.04 -15.63 23.38
N GLY A 361 -15.99 -16.34 22.77
CA GLY A 361 -16.70 -17.41 23.45
C GLY A 361 -15.84 -18.67 23.52
N ALA A 362 -16.19 -19.63 24.39
CA ALA A 362 -15.58 -20.97 24.38
C ALA A 362 -15.60 -21.60 22.99
N ASP A 363 -16.66 -21.30 22.22
CA ASP A 363 -16.82 -21.74 20.84
C ASP A 363 -15.80 -21.17 19.84
N ASP A 364 -15.05 -20.13 20.19
CA ASP A 364 -14.06 -19.50 19.31
C ASP A 364 -12.65 -20.08 19.48
N ILE A 365 -12.46 -21.01 20.43
CA ILE A 365 -11.22 -21.76 20.55
C ILE A 365 -11.31 -23.05 19.75
N VAL A 366 -10.37 -23.24 18.84
CA VAL A 366 -10.24 -24.41 17.97
C VAL A 366 -8.89 -25.07 18.22
N LEU A 367 -8.87 -26.39 18.38
CA LEU A 367 -7.64 -27.17 18.48
C LEU A 367 -7.20 -27.64 17.09
N GLU A 368 -5.94 -27.39 16.75
CA GLU A 368 -5.28 -27.74 15.49
C GLU A 368 -3.97 -28.50 15.82
N GLY A 369 -3.67 -29.61 15.13
CA GLY A 369 -2.44 -30.41 15.35
C GLY A 369 -1.53 -30.33 14.13
N GLN A 370 -0.21 -30.11 14.28
CA GLN A 370 0.82 -30.00 13.23
C GLN A 370 2.30 -30.19 13.68
N GLY A 371 2.66 -31.35 14.20
CA GLY A 371 4.04 -31.79 14.42
C GLY A 371 4.49 -32.92 13.48
N GLY A 372 4.94 -32.63 12.26
CA GLY A 372 5.51 -33.63 11.34
C GLY A 372 4.49 -34.49 10.56
N GLU A 373 4.99 -35.50 9.82
CA GLU A 373 4.45 -36.14 8.60
C GLU A 373 3.09 -36.89 8.64
N TYR A 374 2.30 -36.86 9.70
CA TYR A 374 1.04 -37.63 9.76
C TYR A 374 -0.21 -36.73 9.69
N MET A 375 -1.06 -36.97 8.69
CA MET A 375 -2.31 -36.25 8.48
C MET A 375 -3.53 -37.07 8.94
N GLY A 376 -4.48 -36.37 9.54
CA GLY A 376 -5.91 -36.65 9.43
C GLY A 376 -6.67 -35.34 9.17
N GLN A 377 -7.69 -35.36 8.31
CA GLN A 377 -8.46 -34.20 7.82
C GLN A 377 -9.30 -33.46 8.89
N GLU A 378 -9.26 -33.87 10.17
CA GLU A 378 -10.25 -33.48 11.17
C GLU A 378 -10.01 -32.10 11.81
N GLY A 379 -8.74 -31.71 12.05
CA GLY A 379 -8.39 -30.44 12.72
C GLY A 379 -8.81 -29.21 11.91
N THR A 380 -8.24 -29.04 10.71
CA THR A 380 -8.60 -27.95 9.79
C THR A 380 -10.11 -27.89 9.52
N GLY A 381 -10.81 -29.04 9.56
CA GLY A 381 -12.26 -29.12 9.41
C GLY A 381 -13.04 -28.39 10.52
N ALA A 382 -12.53 -28.36 11.76
CA ALA A 382 -13.13 -27.62 12.86
C ALA A 382 -12.96 -26.10 12.68
N LEU A 383 -11.76 -25.64 12.31
CA LEU A 383 -11.52 -24.23 11.99
C LEU A 383 -12.34 -23.79 10.78
N MET A 384 -12.40 -24.59 9.73
CA MET A 384 -13.25 -24.37 8.55
C MET A 384 -14.71 -24.19 8.96
N LYS A 385 -15.29 -25.12 9.72
CA LYS A 385 -16.69 -25.01 10.20
C LYS A 385 -16.92 -23.74 11.02
N ARG A 386 -15.94 -23.30 11.81
CA ARG A 386 -16.04 -22.07 12.60
C ARG A 386 -15.99 -20.83 11.72
N ILE A 387 -15.06 -20.81 10.75
CA ILE A 387 -14.96 -19.79 9.71
C ILE A 387 -16.29 -19.71 8.93
N GLU A 388 -16.83 -20.83 8.46
CA GLU A 388 -18.09 -20.87 7.69
C GLU A 388 -19.31 -20.34 8.46
N LYS A 389 -19.29 -20.41 9.79
CA LYS A 389 -20.31 -19.80 10.66
C LYS A 389 -20.06 -18.32 10.92
N ALA A 390 -18.80 -17.89 10.87
CA ALA A 390 -18.37 -16.54 11.14
C ALA A 390 -18.39 -15.63 9.90
N VAL A 391 -18.23 -16.18 8.69
CA VAL A 391 -18.21 -15.42 7.44
C VAL A 391 -19.58 -14.74 7.23
N PRO A 392 -19.61 -13.41 7.04
CA PRO A 392 -20.85 -12.69 6.73
C PRO A 392 -21.49 -13.24 5.45
N LYS A 393 -22.79 -13.50 5.47
CA LYS A 393 -23.52 -13.87 4.25
C LYS A 393 -23.50 -12.69 3.28
N ALA A 394 -23.26 -12.99 1.99
CA ALA A 394 -23.27 -12.04 0.89
C ALA A 394 -24.61 -11.29 0.77
#